data_AF-A0AAD5LIV0-F1
#
_entry.id   AF-A0AAD5LIV0-F1
#
_cell.length_a   1.000
_cell.length_b   1.000
_cell.length_c   1.000
_cell.angle_alpha   90.00
_cell.angle_beta   90.00
_cell.angle_gamma   90.00
#
_symmetry.space_group_name_H-M   'P 1'
#
loop_
_entity.id
_entity.type
_entity.pdbx_description
1 polymer ?
#
loop_
_entity_poly.entity_id
_entity_poly.type
_entity_poly.pdbx_seq_one_letter_code
_entity_poly.pdbx_strand_id
1 'polypeptide(L)'
;MKDRDAINGATPPPPSDLSARRTTPMYVRSLLWKNWLLKRRHPMATFLEVALPCVFIVLLSVLKNQTTKVTVPAGWSDDTASPFDKNVGTSYNLFALESTDMSPRFYTTEVTLTGLIMSLAGQTIRGGIKLDELAPSDLSACTTGVLVRGAIDTDPSSPYRVPDACAGKVSPYKIAIAPDNTFTREYFMQTMDQWYPRIKLRNGTGVVPEIPSLRESVVFFKTAKDLEDYITSNNYGDGVKNPRIYGGIVFDKLPGEDDIGQFTSIEYSLRLNSTTNGRGATSLVPRTIGDPPALSPFQRKINVDHYPRYATSGFMTLQTLVTRFVTSPSVQEALLKPLRQVPQPYLGGAVAPFPIETYINAPFYDQVKDVFALVFILAYLYCVSRILVVFIQEKESRLREYMKILGVKEKAIIISWYITYGAILLVGTFFQALAGLVGQGIAFSNISVLSDNFRFSTALLFFLIDTVLYTLLGLYFEKVIPKDYGTTLNPHQ
;
A
#
# COMPACT_ATOMS: atom_id res chain seq x y z
N MET A 1 56.79 51.13 -45.77
CA MET A 1 55.33 51.17 -45.96
C MET A 1 55.07 50.78 -47.40
N LYS A 2 54.17 49.81 -47.65
CA LYS A 2 53.92 49.05 -48.89
C LYS A 2 54.92 47.94 -49.22
N ASP A 3 54.52 46.71 -48.90
CA ASP A 3 54.77 45.43 -49.60
C ASP A 3 54.77 44.24 -48.62
N ARG A 4 53.72 44.14 -47.79
CA ARG A 4 53.47 42.98 -46.91
C ARG A 4 52.07 42.36 -47.06
N ASP A 5 51.30 42.75 -48.08
CA ASP A 5 49.87 42.39 -48.15
C ASP A 5 49.50 41.41 -49.29
N ALA A 6 50.46 40.74 -49.93
CA ALA A 6 50.19 39.93 -51.13
C ALA A 6 50.32 38.41 -50.97
N ILE A 7 50.27 37.86 -49.74
CA ILE A 7 50.28 36.39 -49.51
C ILE A 7 49.21 35.98 -48.48
N ASN A 8 47.98 36.50 -48.62
CA ASN A 8 46.81 36.05 -47.85
C ASN A 8 45.59 35.94 -48.78
N GLY A 9 45.68 35.08 -49.80
CA GLY A 9 44.63 35.00 -50.83
C GLY A 9 44.43 33.64 -51.48
N ALA A 10 44.94 32.54 -50.90
CA ALA A 10 44.60 31.20 -51.38
C ALA A 10 43.32 30.73 -50.71
N THR A 11 42.16 31.03 -51.31
CA THR A 11 40.90 30.39 -50.96
C THR A 11 41.02 28.87 -51.17
N PRO A 12 40.60 28.04 -50.21
CA PRO A 12 40.68 26.59 -50.36
C PRO A 12 39.85 26.13 -51.56
N PRO A 13 40.28 25.11 -52.32
CA PRO A 13 39.55 24.64 -53.48
C PRO A 13 38.12 24.22 -53.08
N PRO A 14 37.12 24.43 -53.95
CA PRO A 14 35.75 24.07 -53.65
C PRO A 14 35.66 22.57 -53.33
N PRO A 15 34.88 22.17 -52.31
CA PRO A 15 34.74 20.77 -51.94
C PRO A 15 34.28 19.97 -53.16
N SER A 16 35.04 18.94 -53.53
CA SER A 16 34.67 18.03 -54.62
C SER A 16 33.28 17.45 -54.36
N ASP A 17 32.52 17.20 -55.43
CA ASP A 17 31.13 16.66 -55.43
C ASP A 17 30.98 15.37 -54.58
N LEU A 18 32.09 14.65 -54.36
CA LEU A 18 32.20 13.47 -53.50
C LEU A 18 32.08 13.76 -51.99
N SER A 19 32.49 14.95 -51.53
CA SER A 19 32.40 15.33 -50.12
C SER A 19 30.97 15.74 -49.72
N ALA A 20 30.20 16.30 -50.67
CA ALA A 20 28.78 16.64 -50.49
C ALA A 20 27.86 15.40 -50.42
N ARG A 21 28.25 14.29 -51.07
CA ARG A 21 27.52 13.00 -51.02
C ARG A 21 27.69 12.21 -49.72
N ARG A 22 28.56 12.62 -48.79
CA ARG A 22 28.80 11.93 -47.50
C ARG A 22 27.69 12.19 -46.48
N THR A 23 26.50 11.68 -46.75
CA THR A 23 25.34 11.78 -45.86
C THR A 23 25.33 10.63 -44.84
N THR A 24 24.97 10.94 -43.59
CA THR A 24 24.79 9.95 -42.51
C THR A 24 24.01 8.68 -42.92
N PRO A 25 22.89 8.74 -43.67
CA PRO A 25 22.16 7.54 -44.10
C PRO A 25 22.97 6.59 -45.00
N MET A 26 23.87 7.10 -45.86
CA MET A 26 24.73 6.24 -46.68
C MET A 26 25.68 5.42 -45.81
N TYR A 27 26.28 6.05 -44.79
CA TYR A 27 27.12 5.35 -43.82
C TYR A 27 26.33 4.31 -43.03
N VAL A 28 25.12 4.65 -42.58
CA VAL A 28 24.24 3.69 -41.86
C VAL A 28 23.95 2.48 -42.72
N ARG A 29 23.64 2.63 -44.02
CA ARG A 29 23.39 1.51 -44.93
C ARG A 29 24.59 0.55 -45.03
N SER A 30 25.80 1.09 -45.20
CA SER A 30 27.03 0.28 -45.26
C SER A 30 27.33 -0.42 -43.93
N LEU A 31 27.10 0.26 -42.80
CA LEU A 31 27.27 -0.32 -41.47
C LEU A 31 26.23 -1.39 -41.16
N LEU A 32 24.99 -1.24 -41.62
CA LEU A 32 23.97 -2.28 -41.51
C LEU A 32 24.36 -3.53 -42.29
N TRP A 33 24.96 -3.38 -43.47
CA TRP A 33 25.51 -4.52 -44.21
C TRP A 33 26.64 -5.22 -43.46
N LYS A 34 27.57 -4.44 -42.88
CA LYS A 34 28.62 -4.97 -41.98
C LYS A 34 28.01 -5.75 -40.81
N ASN A 35 27.04 -5.16 -40.13
CA ASN A 35 26.42 -5.76 -38.95
C ASN A 35 25.65 -7.03 -39.31
N TRP A 36 24.93 -7.02 -40.44
CA TRP A 36 24.26 -8.20 -40.97
C TRP A 36 25.25 -9.31 -41.31
N LEU A 37 26.38 -8.98 -41.94
CA LEU A 37 27.44 -9.95 -42.23
C LEU A 37 28.05 -10.54 -40.94
N LEU A 38 28.27 -9.72 -39.92
CA LEU A 38 28.77 -10.13 -38.62
C LEU A 38 27.80 -11.11 -37.94
N LYS A 39 26.50 -10.81 -37.97
CA LYS A 39 25.46 -11.67 -37.43
C LYS A 39 25.31 -12.96 -38.23
N ARG A 40 25.39 -12.91 -39.56
CA ARG A 40 25.35 -14.09 -40.45
C ARG A 40 26.53 -15.05 -40.23
N ARG A 41 27.69 -14.56 -39.79
CA ARG A 41 28.86 -15.38 -39.45
C ARG A 41 28.74 -16.10 -38.10
N HIS A 42 27.86 -15.64 -37.22
CA HIS A 42 27.58 -16.25 -35.92
C HIS A 42 26.11 -16.67 -35.80
N PRO A 43 25.62 -17.57 -36.67
CA PRO A 43 24.20 -17.91 -36.76
C PRO A 43 23.66 -18.50 -35.44
N MET A 44 24.48 -19.28 -34.74
CA MET A 44 24.09 -19.87 -33.45
C MET A 44 23.89 -18.81 -32.36
N ALA A 45 24.70 -17.74 -32.35
CA ALA A 45 24.55 -16.67 -31.37
C ALA A 45 23.26 -15.86 -31.63
N THR A 46 22.99 -15.50 -32.90
CA THR A 46 21.72 -14.85 -33.27
C THR A 46 20.51 -15.72 -32.99
N PHE A 47 20.62 -17.02 -33.22
CA PHE A 47 19.55 -17.96 -32.91
C PHE A 47 19.28 -17.96 -31.41
N LEU A 48 20.31 -18.07 -30.56
CA LEU A 48 20.15 -18.02 -29.10
C LEU A 48 19.62 -16.68 -28.59
N GLU A 49 20.01 -15.55 -29.20
CA GLU A 49 19.47 -14.21 -28.88
C GLU A 49 17.93 -14.16 -29.03
N VAL A 50 17.37 -14.88 -30.00
CA VAL A 50 15.93 -14.94 -30.27
C VAL A 50 15.25 -16.09 -29.52
N ALA A 51 15.86 -17.27 -29.53
CA ALA A 51 15.28 -18.50 -29.01
C ALA A 51 15.19 -18.50 -27.48
N LEU A 52 16.17 -17.95 -26.77
CA LEU A 52 16.24 -18.05 -25.31
C LEU A 52 15.05 -17.33 -24.63
N PRO A 53 14.69 -16.07 -24.96
CA PRO A 53 13.43 -15.48 -24.50
C PRO A 53 12.18 -16.29 -24.87
N CYS A 54 12.13 -16.85 -26.08
CA CYS A 54 11.01 -17.68 -26.51
C CYS A 54 10.86 -18.95 -25.65
N VAL A 55 11.98 -19.62 -25.31
CA VAL A 55 11.99 -20.80 -24.42
C VAL A 55 11.42 -20.45 -23.06
N PHE A 56 11.76 -19.29 -22.50
CA PHE A 56 11.19 -18.84 -21.22
C PHE A 56 9.68 -18.57 -21.31
N ILE A 57 9.18 -17.96 -22.39
CA ILE A 57 7.73 -17.78 -22.61
C ILE A 57 7.02 -19.13 -22.73
N VAL A 58 7.59 -20.08 -23.46
CA VAL A 58 7.05 -21.44 -23.57
C VAL A 58 7.04 -22.13 -22.21
N LEU A 59 8.13 -22.03 -21.44
CA LEU A 59 8.21 -22.58 -20.09
C LEU A 59 7.15 -21.99 -19.16
N LEU A 60 6.95 -20.66 -19.17
CA LEU A 60 5.89 -20.02 -18.41
C LEU A 60 4.49 -20.47 -18.87
N SER A 61 4.30 -20.68 -20.18
CA SER A 61 3.05 -21.19 -20.72
C SER A 61 2.78 -22.64 -20.29
N VAL A 62 3.81 -23.49 -20.23
CA VAL A 62 3.71 -24.87 -19.74
C VAL A 62 3.37 -24.88 -18.25
N LEU A 63 4.07 -24.09 -17.43
CA LEU A 63 3.78 -23.98 -16.00
C LEU A 63 2.37 -23.45 -15.74
N LYS A 64 1.93 -22.45 -16.50
CA LYS A 64 0.56 -21.95 -16.44
C LYS A 64 -0.47 -23.03 -16.76
N ASN A 65 -0.20 -23.89 -17.74
CA ASN A 65 -1.11 -24.98 -18.10
C ASN A 65 -1.18 -26.09 -17.03
N GLN A 66 -0.21 -26.16 -16.11
CA GLN A 66 -0.26 -27.05 -14.95
C GLN A 66 -1.10 -26.49 -13.80
N THR A 67 -1.35 -25.17 -13.78
CA THR A 67 -2.23 -24.55 -12.78
C THR A 67 -3.69 -24.67 -13.21
N THR A 68 -4.53 -25.18 -12.31
CA THR A 68 -5.97 -25.27 -12.53
C THR A 68 -6.60 -23.89 -12.40
N LYS A 69 -7.39 -23.50 -13.40
CA LYS A 69 -8.25 -22.32 -13.30
C LYS A 69 -9.43 -22.65 -12.41
N VAL A 70 -9.77 -21.75 -11.49
CA VAL A 70 -10.87 -21.94 -10.55
C VAL A 70 -12.01 -21.01 -10.94
N THR A 71 -13.18 -21.57 -11.24
CA THR A 71 -14.40 -20.80 -11.49
C THR A 71 -15.06 -20.53 -10.16
N VAL A 72 -14.98 -19.28 -9.69
CA VAL A 72 -15.56 -18.85 -8.43
C VAL A 72 -17.04 -18.51 -8.67
N PRO A 73 -17.98 -19.19 -7.99
CA PRO A 73 -19.41 -18.95 -8.18
C PRO A 73 -19.87 -17.62 -7.58
N ALA A 74 -20.99 -17.08 -8.08
CA ALA A 74 -21.62 -15.88 -7.53
C ALA A 74 -22.06 -16.08 -6.07
N GLY A 75 -22.16 -14.99 -5.31
CA GLY A 75 -22.54 -15.00 -3.90
C GLY A 75 -21.37 -14.69 -2.97
N TRP A 76 -21.38 -15.30 -1.77
CA TRP A 76 -20.25 -15.25 -0.84
C TRP A 76 -19.34 -16.44 -1.08
N SER A 77 -18.35 -16.24 -1.95
CA SER A 77 -17.50 -17.31 -2.45
C SER A 77 -16.04 -16.86 -2.44
N ASP A 78 -15.13 -17.84 -2.41
CA ASP A 78 -13.70 -17.57 -2.58
C ASP A 78 -13.06 -18.52 -3.60
N ASP A 79 -11.76 -18.30 -3.81
CA ASP A 79 -10.93 -19.01 -4.76
C ASP A 79 -10.35 -20.32 -4.24
N THR A 80 -10.73 -20.76 -3.03
CA THR A 80 -10.34 -22.08 -2.54
C THR A 80 -11.08 -23.16 -3.31
N ALA A 81 -10.36 -24.18 -3.75
CA ALA A 81 -10.93 -25.28 -4.51
C ALA A 81 -11.97 -26.05 -3.67
N SER A 82 -13.12 -26.33 -4.27
CA SER A 82 -14.16 -27.15 -3.66
C SER A 82 -13.64 -28.57 -3.37
N PRO A 83 -14.09 -29.22 -2.27
CA PRO A 83 -13.76 -30.61 -1.99
C PRO A 83 -14.15 -31.59 -3.11
N PHE A 84 -15.16 -31.23 -3.91
CA PHE A 84 -15.72 -32.09 -4.96
C PHE A 84 -15.15 -31.82 -6.36
N ASP A 85 -14.70 -30.59 -6.64
CA ASP A 85 -14.12 -30.22 -7.93
C ASP A 85 -13.04 -29.13 -7.75
N LYS A 86 -11.82 -29.42 -8.20
CA LYS A 86 -10.69 -28.48 -8.13
C LYS A 86 -10.82 -27.28 -9.07
N ASN A 87 -11.72 -27.36 -10.05
CA ASN A 87 -11.96 -26.29 -11.02
C ASN A 87 -13.05 -25.32 -10.56
N VAL A 88 -13.68 -25.56 -9.40
CA VAL A 88 -14.78 -24.77 -8.86
C VAL A 88 -14.39 -24.21 -7.50
N GLY A 89 -14.63 -22.92 -7.30
CA GLY A 89 -14.42 -22.26 -6.02
C GLY A 89 -15.45 -22.71 -4.99
N THR A 90 -15.15 -22.51 -3.73
CA THR A 90 -16.09 -22.78 -2.64
C THR A 90 -17.10 -21.63 -2.50
N SER A 91 -18.37 -22.00 -2.38
CA SER A 91 -19.45 -21.08 -2.00
C SER A 91 -19.81 -21.29 -0.54
N TYR A 92 -20.16 -20.21 0.12
CA TYR A 92 -20.49 -20.18 1.53
C TYR A 92 -21.86 -19.55 1.73
N ASN A 93 -22.57 -19.98 2.78
CA ASN A 93 -23.64 -19.15 3.32
C ASN A 93 -23.02 -17.98 4.10
N LEU A 94 -23.80 -16.90 4.30
CA LEU A 94 -23.31 -15.69 4.96
C LEU A 94 -22.73 -15.94 6.37
N PHE A 95 -23.25 -16.96 7.06
CA PHE A 95 -22.87 -17.31 8.44
C PHE A 95 -21.88 -18.48 8.51
N ALA A 96 -21.23 -18.84 7.41
CA ALA A 96 -20.33 -19.97 7.37
C ALA A 96 -19.13 -19.69 8.29
N LEU A 97 -18.81 -20.64 9.14
CA LEU A 97 -17.77 -20.49 10.15
C LEU A 97 -16.40 -20.84 9.56
N GLU A 98 -15.40 -20.07 9.95
CA GLU A 98 -14.00 -20.39 9.72
C GLU A 98 -13.54 -21.52 10.66
N SER A 99 -12.72 -22.44 10.15
CA SER A 99 -12.33 -23.65 10.90
C SER A 99 -11.38 -23.38 12.08
N THR A 100 -10.65 -22.27 12.08
CA THR A 100 -9.69 -21.93 13.13
C THR A 100 -10.32 -21.23 14.32
N ASP A 101 -11.10 -20.17 14.07
CA ASP A 101 -11.55 -19.25 15.12
C ASP A 101 -13.08 -19.32 15.37
N MET A 102 -13.79 -20.21 14.66
CA MET A 102 -15.25 -20.37 14.74
C MET A 102 -16.05 -19.07 14.55
N SER A 103 -15.44 -18.04 13.97
CA SER A 103 -16.10 -16.79 13.59
C SER A 103 -16.71 -16.91 12.19
N PRO A 104 -17.84 -16.23 11.92
CA PRO A 104 -18.40 -16.20 10.57
C PRO A 104 -17.43 -15.51 9.59
N ARG A 105 -17.29 -16.07 8.39
CA ARG A 105 -16.32 -15.64 7.38
C ARG A 105 -16.70 -14.31 6.70
N PHE A 106 -17.98 -14.14 6.40
CA PHE A 106 -18.50 -12.98 5.67
C PHE A 106 -19.45 -12.12 6.51
N TYR A 107 -19.58 -12.44 7.79
CA TYR A 107 -20.49 -11.76 8.68
C TYR A 107 -19.75 -11.34 9.94
N THR A 108 -19.80 -10.04 10.21
CA THR A 108 -19.22 -9.49 11.43
C THR A 108 -20.26 -8.61 12.10
N THR A 109 -20.09 -8.44 13.40
CA THR A 109 -20.98 -7.65 14.23
C THR A 109 -20.15 -6.61 14.94
N GLU A 110 -20.69 -5.39 15.08
CA GLU A 110 -20.02 -4.37 15.86
C GLU A 110 -19.85 -4.86 17.31
N VAL A 111 -18.75 -4.49 17.95
CA VAL A 111 -18.59 -4.74 19.38
C VAL A 111 -19.50 -3.80 20.18
N THR A 112 -19.98 -4.27 21.33
CA THR A 112 -20.79 -3.43 22.22
C THR A 112 -19.91 -2.35 22.86
N LEU A 113 -20.46 -1.17 23.17
CA LEU A 113 -19.67 -0.12 23.82
C LEU A 113 -19.16 -0.57 25.20
N THR A 114 -20.01 -1.30 25.93
CA THR A 114 -19.66 -1.98 27.17
C THR A 114 -18.49 -2.95 26.99
N GLY A 115 -18.50 -3.76 25.93
CA GLY A 115 -17.40 -4.66 25.58
C GLY A 115 -16.13 -3.89 25.20
N LEU A 116 -16.25 -2.76 24.49
CA LEU A 116 -15.13 -1.88 24.18
C LEU A 116 -14.51 -1.32 25.46
N ILE A 117 -15.30 -0.75 26.37
CA ILE A 117 -14.85 -0.21 27.66
C ILE A 117 -14.12 -1.29 28.48
N MET A 118 -14.68 -2.50 28.55
CA MET A 118 -14.04 -3.62 29.24
C MET A 118 -12.73 -4.06 28.56
N SER A 119 -12.68 -4.02 27.22
CA SER A 119 -11.45 -4.27 26.45
C SER A 119 -10.36 -3.24 26.75
N LEU A 120 -10.71 -1.96 26.99
CA LEU A 120 -9.73 -0.94 27.39
C LEU A 120 -9.05 -1.29 28.72
N ALA A 121 -9.80 -1.80 29.71
CA ALA A 121 -9.24 -2.30 30.96
C ALA A 121 -8.30 -3.50 30.71
N GLY A 122 -8.69 -4.42 29.83
CA GLY A 122 -7.85 -5.53 29.36
C GLY A 122 -6.53 -5.06 28.74
N GLN A 123 -6.59 -4.08 27.85
CA GLN A 123 -5.42 -3.50 27.19
C GLN A 123 -4.51 -2.75 28.17
N THR A 124 -5.08 -2.14 29.22
CA THR A 124 -4.33 -1.46 30.28
C THR A 124 -3.36 -2.40 30.99
N ILE A 125 -3.80 -3.61 31.35
CA ILE A 125 -2.92 -4.61 31.97
C ILE A 125 -1.94 -5.20 30.94
N ARG A 126 -2.40 -5.54 29.74
CA ARG A 126 -1.51 -6.08 28.69
C ARG A 126 -0.42 -5.09 28.25
N GLY A 127 -0.70 -3.79 28.30
CA GLY A 127 0.22 -2.72 27.99
C GLY A 127 1.03 -2.22 29.19
N GLY A 128 0.95 -2.89 30.35
CA GLY A 128 1.73 -2.54 31.53
C GLY A 128 3.23 -2.74 31.32
N ILE A 129 4.01 -1.88 31.95
CA ILE A 129 5.48 -1.85 31.83
C ILE A 129 6.07 -2.53 33.06
N LYS A 130 6.89 -3.56 32.86
CA LYS A 130 7.64 -4.23 33.95
C LYS A 130 6.75 -4.72 35.10
N LEU A 131 5.57 -5.26 34.77
CA LEU A 131 4.62 -5.81 35.74
C LEU A 131 5.19 -7.01 36.52
N ASP A 132 6.21 -7.66 35.98
CA ASP A 132 6.97 -8.76 36.58
C ASP A 132 7.79 -8.35 37.80
N GLU A 133 8.18 -7.07 37.94
CA GLU A 133 8.90 -6.61 39.15
C GLU A 133 7.95 -6.22 40.30
N LEU A 134 6.61 -6.37 40.14
CA LEU A 134 5.66 -6.19 41.24
C LEU A 134 5.67 -7.41 42.16
N ALA A 135 5.40 -7.20 43.45
CA ALA A 135 5.14 -8.32 44.35
C ALA A 135 3.89 -9.10 43.88
N PRO A 136 3.83 -10.44 44.06
CA PRO A 136 2.69 -11.24 43.60
C PRO A 136 1.33 -10.77 44.15
N SER A 137 1.31 -10.27 45.39
CA SER A 137 0.11 -9.66 46.01
C SER A 137 -0.34 -8.40 45.28
N ASP A 138 0.62 -7.55 44.90
CA ASP A 138 0.36 -6.24 44.30
C ASP A 138 -0.04 -6.40 42.83
N LEU A 139 0.59 -7.33 42.12
CA LEU A 139 0.20 -7.72 40.77
C LEU A 139 -1.23 -8.28 40.75
N SER A 140 -1.59 -9.12 41.72
CA SER A 140 -2.95 -9.66 41.86
C SER A 140 -3.96 -8.57 42.17
N ALA A 141 -3.64 -7.65 43.09
CA ALA A 141 -4.50 -6.52 43.46
C ALA A 141 -4.68 -5.54 42.29
N CYS A 142 -3.62 -5.24 41.55
CA CYS A 142 -3.65 -4.40 40.35
C CYS A 142 -4.52 -5.03 39.25
N THR A 143 -4.24 -6.30 38.91
CA THR A 143 -4.96 -7.02 37.86
C THR A 143 -6.43 -7.19 38.21
N THR A 144 -6.75 -7.55 39.45
CA THR A 144 -8.13 -7.69 39.93
C THR A 144 -8.85 -6.35 39.97
N GLY A 145 -8.19 -5.28 40.42
CA GLY A 145 -8.76 -3.94 40.46
C GLY A 145 -9.12 -3.44 39.06
N VAL A 146 -8.21 -3.59 38.09
CA VAL A 146 -8.43 -3.10 36.72
C VAL A 146 -9.39 -4.02 35.94
N LEU A 147 -9.15 -5.34 35.89
CA LEU A 147 -9.93 -6.25 35.04
C LEU A 147 -11.27 -6.64 35.62
N VAL A 148 -11.37 -6.78 36.95
CA VAL A 148 -12.60 -7.26 37.60
C VAL A 148 -13.41 -6.11 38.16
N ARG A 149 -12.78 -5.17 38.88
CA ARG A 149 -13.51 -4.00 39.44
C ARG A 149 -13.62 -2.82 38.48
N GLY A 150 -13.03 -2.91 37.28
CA GLY A 150 -13.05 -1.84 36.28
C GLY A 150 -12.40 -0.54 36.79
N ALA A 151 -11.45 -0.61 37.72
CA ALA A 151 -10.84 0.56 38.34
C ALA A 151 -9.78 1.16 37.40
N ILE A 152 -10.22 2.06 36.53
CA ILE A 152 -9.40 2.66 35.47
C ILE A 152 -9.26 4.18 35.60
N ASP A 153 -9.94 4.81 36.57
CA ASP A 153 -9.96 6.26 36.69
C ASP A 153 -8.55 6.81 36.99
N THR A 154 -8.22 7.94 36.38
CA THR A 154 -6.93 8.61 36.55
C THR A 154 -6.95 9.62 37.69
N ASP A 155 -8.13 10.03 38.16
CA ASP A 155 -8.27 10.92 39.31
C ASP A 155 -7.93 10.18 40.61
N PRO A 156 -6.90 10.63 41.37
CA PRO A 156 -6.51 9.99 42.62
C PRO A 156 -7.57 10.09 43.73
N SER A 157 -8.54 11.00 43.61
CA SER A 157 -9.65 11.15 44.56
C SER A 157 -10.84 10.22 44.26
N SER A 158 -10.85 9.61 43.07
CA SER A 158 -11.93 8.74 42.64
C SER A 158 -11.90 7.41 43.40
N PRO A 159 -13.06 6.90 43.87
CA PRO A 159 -13.14 5.56 44.45
C PRO A 159 -12.84 4.45 43.41
N TYR A 160 -12.86 4.79 42.12
CA TYR A 160 -12.61 3.89 40.99
C TYR A 160 -11.23 4.12 40.33
N ARG A 161 -10.33 4.82 41.04
CA ARG A 161 -8.96 5.07 40.60
C ARG A 161 -8.20 3.79 40.33
N VAL A 162 -7.26 3.84 39.40
CA VAL A 162 -6.28 2.77 39.20
C VAL A 162 -5.64 2.41 40.55
N PRO A 163 -5.61 1.12 40.95
CA PRO A 163 -5.08 0.73 42.25
C PRO A 163 -3.64 1.19 42.47
N ASP A 164 -3.32 1.70 43.65
CA ASP A 164 -1.94 2.07 44.04
C ASP A 164 -0.98 0.87 43.95
N ALA A 165 -1.51 -0.35 44.11
CA ALA A 165 -0.78 -1.61 43.93
C ALA A 165 -0.20 -1.78 42.52
N CYS A 166 -0.71 -1.07 41.52
CA CYS A 166 -0.11 -1.04 40.18
C CYS A 166 1.21 -0.25 40.13
N ALA A 167 1.57 0.50 41.18
CA ALA A 167 2.82 1.24 41.33
C ALA A 167 3.21 2.13 40.13
N GLY A 168 2.22 2.71 39.44
CA GLY A 168 2.44 3.53 38.24
C GLY A 168 2.90 2.76 36.99
N LYS A 169 2.95 1.42 37.05
CA LYS A 169 3.41 0.55 35.95
C LYS A 169 2.35 0.30 34.88
N VAL A 170 1.11 0.73 35.12
CA VAL A 170 0.02 0.64 34.15
C VAL A 170 -0.37 2.05 33.71
N SER A 171 -0.72 2.16 32.44
CA SER A 171 -1.26 3.40 31.85
C SER A 171 -2.63 3.07 31.27
N PRO A 172 -3.73 3.60 31.84
CA PRO A 172 -5.06 3.23 31.41
C PRO A 172 -5.31 3.67 29.97
N TYR A 173 -5.94 2.78 29.18
CA TYR A 173 -6.41 3.13 27.85
C TYR A 173 -7.73 3.92 27.96
N LYS A 174 -7.78 5.08 27.31
CA LYS A 174 -8.90 6.03 27.34
C LYS A 174 -9.37 6.38 25.94
N ILE A 175 -10.61 6.85 25.85
CA ILE A 175 -11.17 7.50 24.68
C ILE A 175 -10.96 9.01 24.84
N ALA A 176 -10.29 9.65 23.88
CA ALA A 176 -10.13 11.09 23.88
C ALA A 176 -11.41 11.78 23.37
N ILE A 177 -11.78 12.90 23.98
CA ILE A 177 -12.83 13.80 23.46
C ILE A 177 -12.24 15.21 23.31
N ALA A 178 -12.48 15.82 22.16
CA ALA A 178 -12.11 17.22 21.90
C ALA A 178 -13.20 17.91 21.06
N PRO A 179 -13.45 19.22 21.26
CA PRO A 179 -12.88 20.09 22.28
C PRO A 179 -13.52 19.89 23.67
N ASP A 180 -12.82 20.33 24.72
CA ASP A 180 -13.34 20.39 26.09
C ASP A 180 -14.15 21.67 26.27
N ASN A 181 -15.48 21.58 26.18
CA ASN A 181 -16.39 22.70 26.28
C ASN A 181 -17.73 22.29 26.93
N THR A 182 -18.63 23.26 27.10
CA THR A 182 -19.96 23.07 27.67
C THR A 182 -20.73 21.97 26.95
N PHE A 183 -20.69 21.94 25.61
CA PHE A 183 -21.38 20.92 24.82
C PHE A 183 -20.86 19.50 25.12
N THR A 184 -19.54 19.26 25.09
CA THR A 184 -18.99 17.92 25.31
C THR A 184 -19.13 17.47 26.76
N ARG A 185 -19.01 18.38 27.73
CA ARG A 185 -19.13 18.09 29.17
C ARG A 185 -20.56 17.95 29.67
N GLU A 186 -21.41 18.90 29.32
CA GLU A 186 -22.75 19.03 29.91
C GLU A 186 -23.83 18.37 29.06
N TYR A 187 -23.67 18.30 27.74
CA TYR A 187 -24.69 17.71 26.88
C TYR A 187 -24.33 16.29 26.45
N PHE A 188 -23.18 16.11 25.81
CA PHE A 188 -22.73 14.80 25.35
C PHE A 188 -22.49 13.84 26.53
N MET A 189 -21.62 14.20 27.47
CA MET A 189 -21.27 13.28 28.55
C MET A 189 -22.40 13.02 29.55
N GLN A 190 -23.26 13.99 29.86
CA GLN A 190 -24.40 13.72 30.73
C GLN A 190 -25.34 12.69 30.10
N THR A 191 -25.55 12.78 28.78
CA THR A 191 -26.31 11.76 28.04
C THR A 191 -25.61 10.41 28.12
N MET A 192 -24.29 10.39 27.91
CA MET A 192 -23.51 9.15 27.99
C MET A 192 -23.50 8.51 29.37
N ASP A 193 -23.54 9.28 30.46
CA ASP A 193 -23.61 8.75 31.82
C ASP A 193 -24.93 8.03 32.10
N GLN A 194 -26.02 8.57 31.54
CA GLN A 194 -27.32 7.92 31.63
C GLN A 194 -27.34 6.62 30.82
N TRP A 195 -26.65 6.59 29.68
CA TRP A 195 -26.67 5.45 28.76
C TRP A 195 -25.68 4.35 29.15
N TYR A 196 -24.53 4.71 29.69
CA TYR A 196 -23.43 3.80 30.03
C TYR A 196 -22.91 4.08 31.45
N PRO A 197 -23.78 3.92 32.48
CA PRO A 197 -23.36 4.04 33.86
C PRO A 197 -22.47 2.86 34.25
N ARG A 198 -21.85 2.96 35.43
CA ARG A 198 -21.15 1.83 36.05
C ARG A 198 -22.15 0.74 36.44
N ILE A 199 -21.89 -0.51 36.04
CA ILE A 199 -22.81 -1.64 36.25
C ILE A 199 -22.11 -2.72 37.07
N LYS A 200 -22.75 -3.16 38.16
CA LYS A 200 -22.31 -4.32 38.94
C LYS A 200 -22.98 -5.58 38.39
N LEU A 201 -22.18 -6.57 37.99
CA LEU A 201 -22.71 -7.78 37.34
C LEU A 201 -23.35 -8.77 38.31
N ARG A 202 -23.05 -8.67 39.61
CA ARG A 202 -23.63 -9.54 40.64
C ARG A 202 -23.76 -8.77 41.95
N ASN A 203 -24.82 -9.05 42.70
CA ASN A 203 -24.94 -8.58 44.08
C ASN A 203 -24.25 -9.59 45.02
N GLY A 204 -23.30 -9.14 45.83
CA GLY A 204 -22.55 -10.02 46.74
C GLY A 204 -21.46 -9.31 47.53
N THR A 205 -20.97 -9.97 48.58
CA THR A 205 -19.84 -9.52 49.39
C THR A 205 -18.55 -10.12 48.82
N GLY A 206 -17.55 -9.28 48.51
CA GLY A 206 -16.26 -9.71 47.96
C GLY A 206 -15.83 -8.99 46.67
N VAL A 207 -15.04 -9.65 45.82
CA VAL A 207 -14.65 -9.13 44.50
C VAL A 207 -15.82 -9.31 43.54
N VAL A 208 -16.57 -8.23 43.32
CA VAL A 208 -17.67 -8.19 42.36
C VAL A 208 -17.15 -7.68 41.02
N PRO A 209 -17.44 -8.37 39.91
CA PRO A 209 -17.19 -7.84 38.58
C PRO A 209 -18.03 -6.58 38.32
N GLU A 210 -17.36 -5.46 38.05
CA GLU A 210 -17.97 -4.18 37.75
C GLU A 210 -17.50 -3.69 36.38
N ILE A 211 -18.44 -3.19 35.59
CA ILE A 211 -18.17 -2.57 34.30
C ILE A 211 -17.97 -1.07 34.56
N PRO A 212 -16.84 -0.47 34.15
CA PRO A 212 -16.62 0.97 34.30
C PRO A 212 -17.66 1.78 33.52
N SER A 213 -17.95 2.98 34.00
CA SER A 213 -18.75 3.94 33.23
C SER A 213 -17.97 4.45 32.02
N LEU A 214 -18.69 4.97 31.02
CA LEU A 214 -18.02 5.62 29.88
C LEU A 214 -17.22 6.86 30.35
N ARG A 215 -17.74 7.62 31.31
CA ARG A 215 -17.06 8.80 31.87
C ARG A 215 -15.71 8.49 32.47
N GLU A 216 -15.60 7.39 33.22
CA GLU A 216 -14.32 6.92 33.74
C GLU A 216 -13.36 6.48 32.62
N SER A 217 -13.88 6.13 31.44
CA SER A 217 -13.08 5.64 30.30
C SER A 217 -12.64 6.75 29.34
N VAL A 218 -12.99 8.00 29.62
CA VAL A 218 -12.77 9.14 28.73
C VAL A 218 -11.77 10.13 29.32
N VAL A 219 -11.04 10.83 28.44
CA VAL A 219 -10.21 11.99 28.80
C VAL A 219 -10.49 13.15 27.82
N PHE A 220 -10.53 14.37 28.33
CA PHE A 220 -10.84 15.57 27.56
C PHE A 220 -9.58 16.32 27.16
N PHE A 221 -9.57 16.87 25.94
CA PHE A 221 -8.55 17.76 25.44
C PHE A 221 -9.19 19.09 25.03
N LYS A 222 -8.54 20.21 25.35
CA LYS A 222 -9.07 21.55 25.06
C LYS A 222 -9.37 21.72 23.57
N THR A 223 -8.45 21.27 22.71
CA THR A 223 -8.61 21.29 21.25
C THR A 223 -8.14 19.99 20.60
N ALA A 224 -8.52 19.80 19.33
CA ALA A 224 -8.03 18.68 18.52
C ALA A 224 -6.49 18.70 18.37
N LYS A 225 -5.88 19.88 18.38
CA LYS A 225 -4.43 20.06 18.32
C LYS A 225 -3.75 19.59 19.60
N ASP A 226 -4.33 19.89 20.77
CA ASP A 226 -3.78 19.44 22.05
C ASP A 226 -3.77 17.91 22.17
N LEU A 227 -4.76 17.24 21.56
CA LEU A 227 -4.77 15.78 21.44
C LEU A 227 -3.61 15.28 20.57
N GLU A 228 -3.35 15.91 19.42
CA GLU A 228 -2.23 15.55 18.54
C GLU A 228 -0.86 15.79 19.19
N ASP A 229 -0.70 16.92 19.86
CA ASP A 229 0.52 17.29 20.58
C ASP A 229 0.76 16.31 21.76
N TYR A 230 -0.31 15.84 22.41
CA TYR A 230 -0.22 14.84 23.48
C TYR A 230 0.24 13.46 22.97
N ILE A 231 -0.38 12.92 21.92
CA ILE A 231 -0.03 11.58 21.39
C ILE A 231 1.36 11.53 20.76
N THR A 232 1.92 12.68 20.38
CA THR A 232 3.29 12.81 19.86
C THR A 232 4.32 13.14 20.93
N SER A 233 3.88 13.43 22.16
CA SER A 233 4.76 13.79 23.27
C SER A 233 5.52 12.58 23.84
N ASN A 234 6.69 12.84 24.42
CA ASN A 234 7.49 11.81 25.11
C ASN A 234 6.82 11.24 26.37
N ASN A 235 5.83 11.94 26.92
CA ASN A 235 5.13 11.54 28.13
C ASN A 235 3.91 10.65 27.83
N TYR A 236 3.62 10.36 26.56
CA TYR A 236 2.47 9.57 26.15
C TYR A 236 2.53 8.14 26.72
N GLY A 237 1.50 7.76 27.48
CA GLY A 237 1.42 6.43 28.07
C GLY A 237 2.45 6.17 29.17
N ASP A 238 2.88 7.23 29.86
CA ASP A 238 3.77 7.19 31.03
C ASP A 238 2.95 7.27 32.33
N GLY A 239 2.52 6.09 32.78
CA GLY A 239 1.81 5.88 34.05
C GLY A 239 0.35 6.33 34.03
N VAL A 240 -0.22 6.50 35.24
CA VAL A 240 -1.65 6.81 35.41
C VAL A 240 -1.98 8.25 35.02
N LYS A 241 -1.05 9.20 35.23
CA LYS A 241 -1.24 10.62 34.90
C LYS A 241 -1.29 10.88 33.40
N ASN A 242 -0.58 10.07 32.61
CA ASN A 242 -0.53 10.17 31.16
C ASN A 242 -1.14 8.92 30.53
N PRO A 243 -2.48 8.83 30.43
CA PRO A 243 -3.16 7.67 29.88
C PRO A 243 -2.85 7.43 28.40
N ARG A 244 -3.00 6.19 27.95
CA ARG A 244 -2.91 5.85 26.53
C ARG A 244 -4.22 6.16 25.84
N ILE A 245 -4.19 6.71 24.63
CA ILE A 245 -5.39 6.98 23.85
C ILE A 245 -5.66 5.81 22.91
N TYR A 246 -6.80 5.14 23.11
CA TYR A 246 -7.25 4.07 22.21
C TYR A 246 -7.84 4.62 20.92
N GLY A 247 -8.67 5.66 21.06
CA GLY A 247 -9.28 6.39 19.96
C GLY A 247 -9.80 7.74 20.44
N GLY A 248 -10.06 8.66 19.52
CA GLY A 248 -10.56 9.99 19.81
C GLY A 248 -11.87 10.30 19.07
N ILE A 249 -12.78 10.98 19.75
CA ILE A 249 -13.95 11.63 19.17
C ILE A 249 -13.65 13.12 19.11
N VAL A 250 -13.49 13.65 17.91
CA VAL A 250 -13.21 15.07 17.69
C VAL A 250 -14.41 15.70 17.02
N PHE A 251 -15.03 16.68 17.68
CA PHE A 251 -16.10 17.47 17.08
C PHE A 251 -15.50 18.69 16.38
N ASP A 252 -15.62 18.72 15.06
CA ASP A 252 -15.06 19.77 14.21
C ASP A 252 -15.99 20.98 14.12
N LYS A 253 -17.31 20.73 14.07
CA LYS A 253 -18.35 21.77 14.07
C LYS A 253 -19.45 21.43 15.07
N LEU A 254 -19.69 22.36 15.99
CA LEU A 254 -20.68 22.25 17.06
C LEU A 254 -21.71 23.38 16.95
N PRO A 255 -22.95 23.17 17.45
CA PRO A 255 -23.90 24.26 17.63
C PRO A 255 -23.36 25.31 18.61
N GLY A 256 -23.75 26.57 18.43
CA GLY A 256 -23.56 27.60 19.44
C GLY A 256 -24.37 27.29 20.70
N GLU A 257 -24.01 27.88 21.84
CA GLU A 257 -24.69 27.62 23.13
C GLU A 257 -26.20 27.93 23.07
N ASP A 258 -26.59 28.95 22.30
CA ASP A 258 -27.99 29.35 22.09
C ASP A 258 -28.78 28.41 21.15
N ASP A 259 -28.08 27.60 20.35
CA ASP A 259 -28.66 26.69 19.35
C ASP A 259 -28.76 25.24 19.86
N ILE A 260 -28.34 24.98 21.11
CA ILE A 260 -28.40 23.65 21.73
C ILE A 260 -29.88 23.24 21.87
N GLY A 261 -30.25 22.11 21.25
CA GLY A 261 -31.62 21.61 21.20
C GLY A 261 -32.39 21.94 19.92
N GLN A 262 -31.82 22.75 19.03
CA GLN A 262 -32.35 22.99 17.69
C GLN A 262 -31.69 22.08 16.64
N PHE A 263 -32.35 21.88 15.49
CA PHE A 263 -31.80 21.10 14.38
C PHE A 263 -30.61 21.83 13.74
N THR A 264 -29.41 21.44 14.15
CA THR A 264 -28.16 21.99 13.64
C THR A 264 -27.23 20.89 13.11
N SER A 265 -26.38 21.25 12.17
CA SER A 265 -25.40 20.33 11.60
C SER A 265 -24.21 20.19 12.53
N ILE A 266 -23.94 18.96 12.96
CA ILE A 266 -22.75 18.58 13.73
C ILE A 266 -21.78 17.88 12.78
N GLU A 267 -20.50 18.28 12.83
CA GLU A 267 -19.41 17.63 12.11
C GLU A 267 -18.46 17.00 13.13
N TYR A 268 -18.11 15.73 12.92
CA TYR A 268 -17.23 15.00 13.82
C TYR A 268 -16.31 14.04 13.05
N SER A 269 -15.15 13.80 13.64
CA SER A 269 -14.11 12.91 13.15
C SER A 269 -13.74 11.89 14.24
N LEU A 270 -13.70 10.61 13.85
CA LEU A 270 -13.19 9.54 14.71
C LEU A 270 -11.73 9.26 14.38
N ARG A 271 -10.86 9.35 15.38
CA ARG A 271 -9.40 9.22 15.24
C ARG A 271 -8.92 7.96 15.93
N LEU A 272 -8.66 6.90 15.17
CA LEU A 272 -8.12 5.63 15.67
C LEU A 272 -6.79 5.30 14.96
N ASN A 273 -6.01 4.40 15.56
CA ASN A 273 -4.73 3.98 14.99
C ASN A 273 -4.92 3.33 13.61
N SER A 274 -4.31 3.95 12.60
CA SER A 274 -4.32 3.48 11.22
C SER A 274 -2.90 3.44 10.65
N THR A 275 -1.95 3.01 11.47
CA THR A 275 -0.58 2.75 11.01
C THR A 275 -0.58 1.53 10.09
N THR A 276 0.03 1.69 8.92
CA THR A 276 0.26 0.61 7.96
C THR A 276 1.68 0.10 8.17
N ASN A 277 1.86 -1.21 8.33
CA ASN A 277 3.20 -1.77 8.41
C ASN A 277 3.90 -1.70 7.03
N GLY A 278 5.22 -1.89 6.99
CA GLY A 278 6.00 -1.86 5.73
C GLY A 278 5.60 -2.91 4.69
N ARG A 279 4.66 -3.82 5.02
CA ARG A 279 4.06 -4.80 4.11
C ARG A 279 2.62 -4.42 3.68
N GLY A 280 2.16 -3.21 4.00
CA GLY A 280 0.83 -2.73 3.63
C GLY A 280 -0.33 -3.24 4.50
N ALA A 281 -0.08 -4.00 5.57
CA ALA A 281 -1.13 -4.43 6.48
C ALA A 281 -1.52 -3.28 7.42
N THR A 282 -2.81 -2.96 7.44
CA THR A 282 -3.38 -1.94 8.32
C THR A 282 -3.40 -2.45 9.77
N SER A 283 -3.08 -1.61 10.75
CA SER A 283 -3.08 -1.97 12.17
C SER A 283 -4.50 -2.15 12.73
N LEU A 284 -5.18 -1.08 13.14
CA LEU A 284 -6.50 -1.16 13.78
C LEU A 284 -7.64 -0.93 12.79
N VAL A 285 -7.64 0.19 12.08
CA VAL A 285 -8.69 0.56 11.14
C VAL A 285 -8.14 1.16 9.85
N PRO A 286 -8.81 0.98 8.70
CA PRO A 286 -8.42 1.66 7.46
C PRO A 286 -8.56 3.17 7.58
N ARG A 287 -7.71 3.94 6.89
CA ARG A 287 -7.85 5.39 6.79
C ARG A 287 -9.04 5.71 5.90
N THR A 288 -9.94 6.55 6.40
CA THR A 288 -11.08 7.09 5.66
C THR A 288 -10.89 8.55 5.25
N ILE A 289 -9.89 9.23 5.81
CA ILE A 289 -9.55 10.62 5.51
C ILE A 289 -8.56 10.66 4.34
N GLY A 290 -8.86 11.48 3.33
CA GLY A 290 -8.04 11.66 2.12
C GLY A 290 -8.75 11.16 0.86
N ASP A 291 -7.98 10.94 -0.21
CA ASP A 291 -8.52 10.31 -1.42
C ASP A 291 -9.04 8.91 -1.05
N PRO A 292 -10.28 8.56 -1.44
CA PRO A 292 -10.81 7.24 -1.18
C PRO A 292 -9.82 6.20 -1.74
N PRO A 293 -9.59 5.07 -1.04
CA PRO A 293 -8.74 4.02 -1.57
C PRO A 293 -9.23 3.72 -2.99
N ALA A 294 -8.33 3.82 -3.96
CA ALA A 294 -8.67 3.64 -5.36
C ALA A 294 -9.39 2.31 -5.51
N LEU A 295 -10.71 2.36 -5.73
CA LEU A 295 -11.52 1.17 -5.95
C LEU A 295 -10.91 0.48 -7.17
N SER A 296 -10.31 -0.69 -6.96
CA SER A 296 -9.74 -1.45 -8.07
C SER A 296 -10.91 -1.98 -8.89
N PRO A 297 -11.11 -1.51 -10.14
CA PRO A 297 -12.21 -1.99 -10.98
C PRO A 297 -12.06 -3.48 -11.33
N PHE A 298 -10.90 -4.07 -11.07
CA PHE A 298 -10.59 -5.48 -11.26
C PHE A 298 -10.67 -6.31 -9.99
N GLN A 299 -11.01 -5.71 -8.84
CA GLN A 299 -11.23 -6.47 -7.63
C GLN A 299 -12.51 -7.30 -7.78
N ARG A 300 -12.33 -8.60 -8.00
CA ARG A 300 -13.43 -9.58 -8.07
C ARG A 300 -13.60 -10.38 -6.78
N LYS A 301 -12.52 -10.51 -6.01
CA LYS A 301 -12.50 -11.22 -4.73
C LYS A 301 -13.05 -10.33 -3.61
N ILE A 302 -13.83 -10.94 -2.72
CA ILE A 302 -14.26 -10.30 -1.47
C ILE A 302 -13.02 -10.09 -0.59
N ASN A 303 -12.74 -8.83 -0.26
CA ASN A 303 -11.68 -8.49 0.68
C ASN A 303 -12.27 -8.48 2.11
N VAL A 304 -11.79 -9.40 2.94
CA VAL A 304 -12.21 -9.58 4.33
C VAL A 304 -11.27 -8.91 5.34
N ASP A 305 -10.27 -8.15 4.89
CA ASP A 305 -9.27 -7.57 5.79
C ASP A 305 -9.77 -6.31 6.51
N HIS A 306 -10.56 -5.48 5.82
CA HIS A 306 -10.88 -4.14 6.28
C HIS A 306 -12.19 -4.05 7.07
N TYR A 307 -13.28 -4.61 6.55
CA TYR A 307 -14.61 -4.43 7.17
C TYR A 307 -14.76 -5.13 8.53
N PRO A 308 -14.18 -6.33 8.80
CA PRO A 308 -14.25 -6.93 10.14
C PRO A 308 -13.49 -6.12 11.16
N ARG A 309 -12.34 -5.57 10.78
CA ARG A 309 -11.56 -4.67 11.64
C ARG A 309 -12.34 -3.40 11.94
N TYR A 310 -13.01 -2.82 10.95
CA TYR A 310 -13.87 -1.65 11.14
C TYR A 310 -15.00 -1.91 12.17
N ALA A 311 -15.66 -3.06 12.07
CA ALA A 311 -16.75 -3.44 12.98
C ALA A 311 -16.26 -3.81 14.39
N THR A 312 -15.16 -4.57 14.49
CA THR A 312 -14.72 -5.17 15.77
C THR A 312 -13.72 -4.33 16.57
N SER A 313 -12.97 -3.43 15.92
CA SER A 313 -11.98 -2.58 16.60
C SER A 313 -12.60 -1.48 17.47
N GLY A 314 -13.92 -1.30 17.43
CA GLY A 314 -14.64 -0.25 18.16
C GLY A 314 -14.84 1.06 17.39
N PHE A 315 -14.30 1.20 16.17
CA PHE A 315 -14.59 2.38 15.33
C PHE A 315 -16.08 2.48 15.01
N MET A 316 -16.66 1.40 14.48
CA MET A 316 -18.11 1.34 14.21
C MET A 316 -18.92 1.58 15.49
N THR A 317 -18.48 1.06 16.63
CA THR A 317 -19.13 1.27 17.93
C THR A 317 -19.16 2.74 18.33
N LEU A 318 -18.05 3.47 18.20
CA LEU A 318 -17.99 4.91 18.48
C LEU A 318 -18.78 5.72 17.46
N GLN A 319 -18.82 5.29 16.20
CA GLN A 319 -19.64 5.91 15.16
C GLN A 319 -21.13 5.76 15.47
N THR A 320 -21.57 4.55 15.82
CA THR A 320 -22.94 4.25 16.25
C THR A 320 -23.29 5.05 17.50
N LEU A 321 -22.36 5.20 18.46
CA LEU A 321 -22.56 6.00 19.67
C LEU A 321 -22.88 7.47 19.35
N VAL A 322 -22.03 8.13 18.56
CA VAL A 322 -22.23 9.54 18.17
C VAL A 322 -23.48 9.68 17.30
N THR A 323 -23.70 8.75 16.36
CA THR A 323 -24.89 8.77 15.49
C THR A 323 -26.17 8.68 16.32
N ARG A 324 -26.24 7.76 17.29
CA ARG A 324 -27.41 7.62 18.18
C ARG A 324 -27.65 8.86 19.04
N PHE A 325 -26.57 9.48 19.51
CA PHE A 325 -26.65 10.72 20.25
C PHE A 325 -27.25 11.86 19.41
N VAL A 326 -26.91 11.93 18.12
CA VAL A 326 -27.43 12.95 17.20
C VAL A 326 -28.87 12.65 16.74
N THR A 327 -29.28 11.37 16.67
CA THR A 327 -30.62 10.99 16.19
C THR A 327 -31.72 11.08 17.27
N SER A 328 -32.50 12.17 17.22
CA SER A 328 -33.79 12.50 17.86
C SER A 328 -34.06 12.20 19.36
N PRO A 329 -34.34 13.23 20.19
CA PRO A 329 -34.78 13.11 21.59
C PRO A 329 -36.14 12.42 21.81
N SER A 330 -37.04 12.40 20.82
CA SER A 330 -38.38 11.80 20.98
C SER A 330 -38.36 10.27 21.02
N VAL A 331 -37.38 9.65 20.34
CA VAL A 331 -37.12 8.21 20.42
C VAL A 331 -36.38 7.88 21.73
N GLN A 332 -35.59 8.83 22.24
CA GLN A 332 -34.78 8.74 23.46
C GLN A 332 -35.66 8.61 24.72
N GLU A 333 -36.71 9.43 24.89
CA GLU A 333 -37.63 9.32 26.04
C GLU A 333 -38.43 8.01 26.06
N ALA A 334 -38.79 7.48 24.90
CA ALA A 334 -39.56 6.23 24.79
C ALA A 334 -38.71 4.99 25.13
N LEU A 335 -37.41 5.00 24.84
CA LEU A 335 -36.49 3.89 25.11
C LEU A 335 -35.90 3.90 26.53
N LEU A 336 -35.77 5.06 27.16
CA LEU A 336 -35.13 5.21 28.48
C LEU A 336 -36.05 4.87 29.67
N LYS A 337 -37.38 5.00 29.53
CA LYS A 337 -38.34 4.75 30.63
C LYS A 337 -38.30 3.32 31.20
N PRO A 338 -38.16 2.24 30.39
CA PRO A 338 -38.09 0.89 30.94
C PRO A 338 -36.67 0.34 31.21
N LEU A 339 -35.61 0.83 30.54
CA LEU A 339 -34.35 0.05 30.43
C LEU A 339 -33.13 0.57 31.21
N ARG A 340 -33.10 1.80 31.75
CA ARG A 340 -31.92 2.41 32.44
C ARG A 340 -30.59 2.38 31.67
N GLN A 341 -30.60 1.91 30.43
CA GLN A 341 -29.49 1.82 29.47
C GLN A 341 -30.12 1.82 28.07
N VAL A 342 -29.49 2.48 27.09
CA VAL A 342 -29.97 2.40 25.70
C VAL A 342 -29.81 0.98 25.20
N PRO A 343 -30.85 0.33 24.65
CA PRO A 343 -30.73 -0.98 24.06
C PRO A 343 -29.74 -0.90 22.88
N GLN A 344 -28.55 -1.48 23.07
CA GLN A 344 -27.76 -1.92 21.93
C GLN A 344 -28.37 -3.25 21.48
N PRO A 345 -28.57 -3.49 20.18
CA PRO A 345 -28.89 -4.82 19.70
C PRO A 345 -27.89 -5.80 20.32
N TYR A 346 -28.33 -6.99 20.72
CA TYR A 346 -27.48 -7.97 21.41
C TYR A 346 -26.17 -8.29 20.65
N LEU A 347 -26.14 -8.04 19.34
CA LEU A 347 -24.99 -8.15 18.44
C LEU A 347 -24.64 -6.82 17.72
N GLY A 348 -25.14 -5.70 18.22
CA GLY A 348 -25.04 -4.39 17.59
C GLY A 348 -25.48 -4.36 16.11
N GLY A 349 -25.00 -3.37 15.35
CA GLY A 349 -25.09 -3.34 13.90
C GLY A 349 -24.26 -4.45 13.23
N ALA A 350 -24.89 -5.20 12.33
CA ALA A 350 -24.23 -6.23 11.54
C ALA A 350 -23.64 -5.65 10.25
N VAL A 351 -22.50 -6.17 9.83
CA VAL A 351 -21.85 -5.82 8.56
C VAL A 351 -21.54 -7.08 7.77
N ALA A 352 -21.90 -7.06 6.50
CA ALA A 352 -21.57 -8.10 5.54
C ALA A 352 -21.12 -7.43 4.23
N PRO A 353 -20.14 -8.01 3.52
CA PRO A 353 -19.79 -7.56 2.19
C PRO A 353 -20.93 -7.90 1.22
N PHE A 354 -21.08 -7.09 0.19
CA PHE A 354 -21.96 -7.43 -0.92
C PHE A 354 -21.49 -8.73 -1.59
N PRO A 355 -22.43 -9.57 -2.07
CA PRO A 355 -22.09 -10.76 -2.83
C PRO A 355 -21.38 -10.37 -4.14
N ILE A 356 -20.53 -11.26 -4.63
CA ILE A 356 -19.80 -11.06 -5.88
C ILE A 356 -20.44 -11.81 -7.03
N GLU A 357 -20.15 -11.35 -8.24
CA GLU A 357 -20.49 -12.06 -9.48
C GLU A 357 -19.51 -13.21 -9.75
N THR A 358 -19.94 -14.15 -10.58
CA THR A 358 -19.10 -15.29 -10.98
C THR A 358 -17.86 -14.81 -11.73
N TYR A 359 -16.68 -15.32 -11.38
CA TYR A 359 -15.45 -15.01 -12.10
C TYR A 359 -14.48 -16.19 -12.19
N ILE A 360 -13.62 -16.15 -13.20
CA ILE A 360 -12.54 -17.13 -13.36
C ILE A 360 -11.30 -16.58 -12.68
N ASN A 361 -10.81 -17.29 -11.66
CA ASN A 361 -9.52 -17.04 -11.05
C ASN A 361 -8.43 -17.88 -11.74
N ALA A 362 -7.28 -17.26 -12.01
CA ALA A 362 -6.12 -17.89 -12.62
C ALA A 362 -4.90 -17.70 -11.68
N PRO A 363 -4.71 -18.60 -10.69
CA PRO A 363 -3.78 -18.38 -9.58
C PRO A 363 -2.30 -18.37 -10.00
N PHE A 364 -1.99 -18.80 -11.23
CA PHE A 364 -0.62 -18.84 -11.75
C PHE A 364 0.15 -17.54 -11.51
N TYR A 365 -0.43 -16.39 -11.91
CA TYR A 365 0.28 -15.11 -11.86
C TYR A 365 0.50 -14.64 -10.42
N ASP A 366 -0.41 -14.96 -9.49
CA ASP A 366 -0.24 -14.67 -8.07
C ASP A 366 0.88 -15.50 -7.44
N GLN A 367 1.05 -16.75 -7.89
CA GLN A 367 2.10 -17.66 -7.40
C GLN A 367 3.49 -17.30 -7.94
N VAL A 368 3.59 -16.83 -9.18
CA VAL A 368 4.89 -16.52 -9.80
C VAL A 368 5.31 -15.06 -9.62
N LYS A 369 4.46 -14.18 -9.07
CA LYS A 369 4.69 -12.72 -9.03
C LYS A 369 6.07 -12.32 -8.49
N ASP A 370 6.57 -13.00 -7.45
CA ASP A 370 7.83 -12.65 -6.79
C ASP A 370 9.06 -13.02 -7.63
N VAL A 371 8.92 -14.05 -8.48
CA VAL A 371 10.01 -14.56 -9.33
C VAL A 371 9.85 -14.09 -10.79
N PHE A 372 8.68 -13.56 -11.15
CA PHE A 372 8.32 -13.20 -12.52
C PHE A 372 9.35 -12.28 -13.17
N ALA A 373 9.76 -11.21 -12.47
CA ALA A 373 10.77 -10.27 -12.97
C ALA A 373 12.14 -10.95 -13.18
N LEU A 374 12.54 -11.84 -12.28
CA LEU A 374 13.82 -12.55 -12.35
C LEU A 374 13.88 -13.48 -13.57
N VAL A 375 12.77 -14.15 -13.90
CA VAL A 375 12.67 -14.99 -15.11
C VAL A 375 12.90 -14.16 -16.37
N PHE A 376 12.30 -12.98 -16.47
CA PHE A 376 12.50 -12.07 -17.61
C PHE A 376 13.94 -11.54 -17.68
N ILE A 377 14.57 -11.22 -16.55
CA ILE A 377 15.98 -10.79 -16.53
C ILE A 377 16.88 -11.91 -17.07
N LEU A 378 16.69 -13.15 -16.61
CA LEU A 378 17.46 -14.31 -17.10
C LEU A 378 17.22 -14.57 -18.59
N ALA A 379 15.98 -14.37 -19.05
CA ALA A 379 15.62 -14.53 -20.47
C ALA A 379 16.37 -13.56 -21.38
N TYR A 380 16.60 -12.32 -20.94
CA TYR A 380 17.30 -11.30 -21.74
C TYR A 380 18.80 -11.20 -21.43
N LEU A 381 19.28 -11.88 -20.38
CA LEU A 381 20.69 -11.82 -19.96
C LEU A 381 21.67 -12.19 -21.07
N TYR A 382 21.37 -13.24 -21.84
CA TYR A 382 22.22 -13.64 -22.98
C TYR A 382 22.27 -12.57 -24.06
N CYS A 383 21.11 -11.99 -24.41
CA CYS A 383 21.03 -10.93 -25.42
C CYS A 383 21.86 -9.71 -24.99
N VAL A 384 21.70 -9.26 -23.75
CA VAL A 384 22.47 -8.14 -23.18
C VAL A 384 23.97 -8.45 -23.14
N SER A 385 24.36 -9.65 -22.70
CA SER A 385 25.76 -10.08 -22.68
C SER A 385 26.39 -10.09 -24.08
N ARG A 386 25.67 -10.56 -25.11
CA ARG A 386 26.15 -10.54 -26.50
C ARG A 386 26.31 -9.13 -27.05
N ILE A 387 25.38 -8.23 -26.74
CA ILE A 387 25.49 -6.80 -27.09
C ILE A 387 26.80 -6.24 -26.51
N LEU A 388 27.07 -6.49 -25.23
CA LEU A 388 28.29 -6.03 -24.55
C LEU A 388 29.55 -6.61 -25.16
N VAL A 389 29.62 -7.93 -25.40
CA VAL A 389 30.81 -8.57 -26.00
C VAL A 389 31.12 -7.97 -27.37
N VAL A 390 30.12 -7.75 -28.21
CA VAL A 390 30.33 -7.17 -29.55
C VAL A 390 30.85 -5.73 -29.43
N PHE A 391 30.32 -4.94 -28.50
CA PHE A 391 30.82 -3.58 -28.25
C PHE A 391 32.24 -3.57 -27.67
N ILE A 392 32.57 -4.49 -26.76
CA ILE A 392 33.90 -4.63 -26.19
C ILE A 392 34.89 -5.06 -27.27
N GLN A 393 34.55 -6.06 -28.08
CA GLN A 393 35.38 -6.50 -29.20
C GLN A 393 35.62 -5.38 -30.21
N GLU A 394 34.61 -4.58 -30.53
CA GLU A 394 34.74 -3.43 -31.44
C GLU A 394 35.65 -2.34 -30.87
N LYS A 395 35.66 -2.18 -29.53
CA LYS A 395 36.59 -1.28 -28.82
C LYS A 395 38.01 -1.85 -28.75
N GLU A 396 38.17 -3.10 -28.35
CA GLU A 396 39.46 -3.77 -28.15
C GLU A 396 40.23 -3.91 -29.47
N SER A 397 39.55 -4.32 -30.54
CA SER A 397 40.13 -4.39 -31.90
C SER A 397 40.35 -3.02 -32.54
N ARG A 398 39.98 -1.93 -31.85
CA ARG A 398 40.04 -0.53 -32.34
C ARG A 398 39.30 -0.30 -33.66
N LEU A 399 38.41 -1.21 -34.05
CA LEU A 399 37.61 -1.10 -35.27
C LEU A 399 36.72 0.14 -35.26
N ARG A 400 36.24 0.55 -34.08
CA ARG A 400 35.47 1.80 -33.93
C ARG A 400 36.29 3.03 -34.33
N GLU A 401 37.51 3.16 -33.80
CA GLU A 401 38.36 4.32 -34.05
C GLU A 401 38.89 4.32 -35.50
N TYR A 402 39.21 3.14 -36.03
CA TYR A 402 39.55 3.00 -37.45
C TYR A 402 38.44 3.51 -38.38
N MET A 403 37.18 3.19 -38.10
CA MET A 403 36.04 3.70 -38.88
C MET A 403 35.87 5.22 -38.75
N LYS A 404 36.17 5.80 -37.58
CA LYS A 404 36.15 7.26 -37.40
C LYS A 404 37.24 7.94 -38.24
N ILE A 405 38.44 7.36 -38.31
CA ILE A 405 39.54 7.85 -39.17
C ILE A 405 39.14 7.79 -40.66
N LEU A 406 38.40 6.76 -41.07
CA LEU A 406 37.85 6.63 -42.43
C LEU A 406 36.72 7.64 -42.75
N GLY A 407 36.33 8.47 -41.78
CA GLY A 407 35.33 9.53 -41.94
C GLY A 407 33.90 9.12 -41.56
N VAL A 408 33.71 7.98 -40.89
CA VAL A 408 32.38 7.57 -40.41
C VAL A 408 32.03 8.36 -39.14
N LYS A 409 30.88 9.04 -39.15
CA LYS A 409 30.37 9.74 -37.97
C LYS A 409 29.97 8.74 -36.87
N GLU A 410 30.33 9.02 -35.63
CA GLU A 410 30.03 8.16 -34.47
C GLU A 410 28.53 7.89 -34.28
N LYS A 411 27.70 8.92 -34.48
CA LYS A 411 26.23 8.78 -34.46
C LYS A 411 25.73 7.72 -35.45
N ALA A 412 26.36 7.59 -36.62
CA ALA A 412 25.99 6.58 -37.61
C ALA A 412 26.31 5.15 -37.12
N ILE A 413 27.42 4.97 -36.38
CA ILE A 413 27.79 3.69 -35.77
C ILE A 413 26.73 3.28 -34.74
N ILE A 414 26.38 4.20 -33.83
CA ILE A 414 25.40 3.94 -32.77
C ILE A 414 24.01 3.62 -33.38
N ILE A 415 23.52 4.45 -34.31
CA ILE A 415 22.25 4.22 -34.99
C ILE A 415 22.23 2.87 -35.72
N SER A 416 23.32 2.49 -36.38
CA SER A 416 23.40 1.19 -37.08
C SER A 416 23.23 0.00 -36.12
N TRP A 417 23.79 0.08 -34.90
CA TRP A 417 23.63 -0.96 -33.88
C TRP A 417 22.22 -1.00 -33.30
N TYR A 418 21.60 0.16 -33.03
CA TYR A 418 20.19 0.23 -32.61
C TYR A 418 19.26 -0.41 -33.63
N ILE A 419 19.43 -0.11 -34.92
CA ILE A 419 18.61 -0.71 -35.98
C ILE A 419 18.86 -2.22 -36.07
N THR A 420 20.12 -2.66 -35.98
CA THR A 420 20.47 -4.09 -36.07
C THR A 420 19.82 -4.89 -34.93
N TYR A 421 20.03 -4.47 -33.68
CA TYR A 421 19.46 -5.18 -32.53
C TYR A 421 17.96 -4.94 -32.39
N GLY A 422 17.45 -3.78 -32.79
CA GLY A 422 16.01 -3.52 -32.89
C GLY A 422 15.32 -4.50 -33.84
N ALA A 423 15.92 -4.79 -34.99
CA ALA A 423 15.40 -5.81 -35.91
C ALA A 423 15.45 -7.23 -35.31
N ILE A 424 16.54 -7.60 -34.65
CA ILE A 424 16.66 -8.91 -33.97
C ILE A 424 15.61 -9.06 -32.88
N LEU A 425 15.45 -8.05 -32.02
CA LEU A 425 14.46 -8.04 -30.95
C LEU A 425 13.04 -8.01 -31.51
N LEU A 426 12.77 -7.31 -32.62
CA LEU A 426 11.46 -7.32 -33.27
C LEU A 426 11.10 -8.74 -33.72
N VAL A 427 12.02 -9.44 -34.39
CA VAL A 427 11.84 -10.86 -34.74
C VAL A 427 11.61 -11.70 -33.48
N GLY A 428 12.38 -11.45 -32.41
CA GLY A 428 12.18 -12.09 -31.11
C GLY A 428 10.78 -11.85 -30.52
N THR A 429 10.26 -10.63 -30.57
CA THR A 429 8.92 -10.31 -30.08
C THR A 429 7.83 -10.96 -30.92
N PHE A 430 8.04 -11.11 -32.23
CA PHE A 430 7.10 -11.82 -33.11
C PHE A 430 6.99 -13.30 -32.72
N PHE A 431 8.13 -13.98 -32.52
CA PHE A 431 8.13 -15.38 -32.07
C PHE A 431 7.62 -15.55 -30.64
N GLN A 432 7.94 -14.64 -29.73
CA GLN A 432 7.37 -14.63 -28.38
C GLN A 432 5.87 -14.42 -28.39
N ALA A 433 5.35 -13.53 -29.26
CA ALA A 433 3.92 -13.32 -29.43
C ALA A 433 3.23 -14.58 -29.96
N LEU A 434 3.83 -15.25 -30.95
CA LEU A 434 3.32 -16.53 -31.48
C LEU A 434 3.31 -17.62 -30.40
N ALA A 435 4.39 -17.76 -29.64
CA ALA A 435 4.47 -18.67 -28.50
C ALA A 435 3.46 -18.31 -27.39
N GLY A 436 3.16 -17.02 -27.24
CA GLY A 436 2.24 -16.47 -26.26
C GLY A 436 0.76 -16.53 -26.65
N LEU A 437 0.39 -16.88 -27.90
CA LEU A 437 -1.02 -16.98 -28.34
C LEU A 437 -1.84 -17.99 -27.53
N VAL A 438 -1.18 -18.89 -26.80
CA VAL A 438 -1.82 -19.85 -25.89
C VAL A 438 -2.25 -19.19 -24.56
N GLY A 439 -1.81 -17.96 -24.27
CA GLY A 439 -2.09 -17.25 -23.03
C GLY A 439 -2.81 -15.91 -23.21
N GLN A 440 -3.92 -15.71 -22.50
CA GLN A 440 -4.46 -14.36 -22.29
C GLN A 440 -3.46 -13.54 -21.46
N GLY A 441 -3.04 -12.38 -21.98
CA GLY A 441 -2.07 -11.45 -21.39
C GLY A 441 -2.52 -9.98 -21.49
N ILE A 442 -1.58 -9.04 -21.31
CA ILE A 442 -1.86 -7.60 -21.40
C ILE A 442 -2.20 -7.22 -22.84
N ALA A 443 -3.37 -6.62 -23.05
CA ALA A 443 -3.80 -6.10 -24.34
C ALA A 443 -3.76 -4.56 -24.35
N PHE A 444 -3.74 -3.96 -25.54
CA PHE A 444 -3.85 -2.51 -25.72
C PHE A 444 -5.12 -1.91 -25.08
N SER A 445 -6.18 -2.71 -24.91
CA SER A 445 -7.41 -2.27 -24.24
C SER A 445 -7.23 -2.06 -22.73
N ASN A 446 -6.28 -2.75 -22.10
CA ASN A 446 -6.18 -2.82 -20.64
C ASN A 446 -4.87 -2.20 -20.11
N ILE A 447 -3.99 -1.72 -21.00
CA ILE A 447 -2.64 -1.25 -20.68
C ILE A 447 -2.60 0.03 -19.82
N SER A 448 -3.61 0.88 -19.98
CA SER A 448 -3.72 2.16 -19.27
C SER A 448 -4.59 2.08 -18.03
N VAL A 449 -5.19 0.92 -17.74
CA VAL A 449 -6.06 0.79 -16.58
C VAL A 449 -5.21 0.74 -15.31
N LEU A 450 -5.70 1.42 -14.27
CA LEU A 450 -5.06 1.48 -12.96
C LEU A 450 -5.30 0.16 -12.20
N SER A 451 -4.23 -0.47 -11.73
CA SER A 451 -4.24 -1.65 -10.87
C SER A 451 -3.26 -1.42 -9.73
N ASP A 452 -3.71 -1.44 -8.47
CA ASP A 452 -2.87 -1.23 -7.27
C ASP A 452 -1.98 0.02 -7.35
N ASN A 453 -2.58 1.17 -7.70
CA ASN A 453 -1.90 2.46 -7.90
C ASN A 453 -0.80 2.45 -8.99
N PHE A 454 -0.79 1.42 -9.83
CA PHE A 454 0.18 1.25 -10.90
C PHE A 454 -0.53 1.13 -12.26
N ARG A 455 0.03 1.75 -13.29
CA ARG A 455 -0.42 1.61 -14.68
C ARG A 455 0.69 0.98 -15.49
N PHE A 456 0.40 -0.07 -16.24
CA PHE A 456 1.44 -0.69 -17.08
C PHE A 456 1.96 0.30 -18.16
N SER A 457 1.07 1.14 -18.69
CA SER A 457 1.45 2.22 -19.63
C SER A 457 2.45 3.23 -19.06
N THR A 458 2.39 3.58 -17.76
CA THR A 458 3.35 4.51 -17.17
C THR A 458 4.72 3.87 -17.06
N ALA A 459 4.80 2.57 -16.72
CA ALA A 459 6.06 1.84 -16.72
C ALA A 459 6.71 1.78 -18.10
N LEU A 460 5.92 1.52 -19.16
CA LEU A 460 6.44 1.57 -20.54
C LEU A 460 6.95 2.96 -20.92
N LEU A 461 6.27 4.02 -20.49
CA LEU A 461 6.72 5.39 -20.71
C LEU A 461 8.03 5.66 -19.98
N PHE A 462 8.15 5.27 -18.71
CA PHE A 462 9.40 5.42 -17.95
C PHE A 462 10.55 4.63 -18.58
N PHE A 463 10.32 3.41 -19.05
CA PHE A 463 11.36 2.67 -19.79
C PHE A 463 11.80 3.38 -21.07
N LEU A 464 10.89 4.04 -21.79
CA LEU A 464 11.23 4.83 -22.97
C LEU A 464 12.04 6.08 -22.59
N ILE A 465 11.65 6.78 -21.51
CA ILE A 465 12.38 7.93 -20.97
C ILE A 465 13.79 7.51 -20.55
N ASP A 466 13.92 6.43 -19.79
CA ASP A 466 15.20 5.87 -19.34
C ASP A 466 16.10 5.52 -20.53
N THR A 467 15.53 4.89 -21.58
CA THR A 467 16.27 4.57 -22.80
C THR A 467 16.86 5.84 -23.43
N VAL A 468 16.08 6.91 -23.54
CA VAL A 468 16.56 8.19 -24.08
C VAL A 468 17.61 8.82 -23.15
N LEU A 469 17.35 8.86 -21.85
CA LEU A 469 18.22 9.46 -20.85
C LEU A 469 19.60 8.77 -20.82
N TYR A 470 19.64 7.44 -20.72
CA TYR A 470 20.90 6.68 -20.70
C TYR A 470 21.65 6.77 -22.04
N THR A 471 20.94 6.90 -23.16
CA THR A 471 21.57 7.13 -24.46
C THR A 471 22.26 8.50 -24.50
N LEU A 472 21.60 9.55 -24.01
CA LEU A 472 22.17 10.90 -23.93
C LEU A 472 23.36 10.95 -22.97
N LEU A 473 23.23 10.31 -21.79
CA LEU A 473 24.30 10.20 -20.80
C LEU A 473 25.52 9.46 -21.39
N GLY A 474 25.30 8.36 -22.11
CA GLY A 474 26.35 7.63 -22.80
C GLY A 474 27.08 8.47 -23.85
N LEU A 475 26.33 9.23 -24.66
CA LEU A 475 26.89 10.17 -25.64
C LEU A 475 27.67 11.31 -24.97
N TYR A 476 27.26 11.76 -23.79
CA TYR A 476 27.95 12.77 -23.01
C TYR A 476 29.27 12.22 -22.44
N PHE A 477 29.23 11.07 -21.77
CA PHE A 477 30.43 10.43 -21.23
C PHE A 477 31.45 10.06 -22.31
N GLU A 478 31.00 9.71 -23.51
CA GLU A 478 31.91 9.44 -24.63
C GLU A 478 32.69 10.70 -25.10
N LYS A 479 32.17 11.92 -24.83
CA LYS A 479 32.84 13.19 -25.13
C LYS A 479 33.74 13.71 -24.02
N VAL A 480 33.37 13.45 -22.76
CA VAL A 480 33.99 14.07 -21.58
C VAL A 480 35.07 13.18 -20.96
N ILE A 481 34.90 11.85 -20.99
CA ILE A 481 35.86 10.94 -20.37
C ILE A 481 37.19 10.98 -21.16
N PRO A 482 38.34 11.21 -20.48
CA PRO A 482 39.65 11.17 -21.11
C PRO A 482 39.89 9.85 -21.83
N LYS A 483 40.28 9.93 -23.10
CA LYS A 483 40.67 8.77 -23.91
C LYS A 483 42.14 8.90 -24.24
N ASP A 484 42.84 7.76 -24.36
CA ASP A 484 44.25 7.72 -24.76
C ASP A 484 44.49 8.40 -26.13
N TYR A 485 43.44 8.52 -26.96
CA TYR A 485 43.48 9.13 -28.28
C TYR A 485 42.16 9.90 -28.58
N GLY A 486 42.27 11.07 -29.20
CA GLY A 486 41.14 11.93 -29.59
C GLY A 486 41.02 13.21 -28.75
N THR A 487 40.27 14.21 -29.24
CA THR A 487 40.02 15.47 -28.52
C THR A 487 38.86 15.29 -27.53
N THR A 488 39.11 15.47 -26.24
CA THR A 488 38.06 15.53 -25.21
C THR A 488 37.50 16.94 -25.13
N LEU A 489 36.19 17.07 -24.92
CA LEU A 489 35.56 18.37 -24.67
C LEU A 489 35.55 18.64 -23.17
N ASN A 490 35.76 19.90 -22.80
CA ASN A 490 35.72 20.32 -21.40
C ASN A 490 34.28 20.12 -20.86
N PRO A 491 34.08 19.60 -19.64
CA PRO A 491 32.75 19.29 -19.10
C PRO A 491 31.81 20.50 -18.95
N HIS A 492 32.32 21.72 -19.10
CA HIS A 492 31.58 22.98 -18.96
C HIS A 492 31.43 23.77 -20.28
N GLN A 493 31.81 23.18 -21.43
CA GLN A 493 31.64 23.74 -22.78
C GLN A 493 30.76 22.83 -23.63
#